data_AF-U6GUQ3-F1
#
_entry.id   AF-U6GUQ3-F1
#
_cell.length_a   1.000
_cell.length_b   1.000
_cell.length_c   1.000
_cell.angle_alpha   90.00
_cell.angle_beta   90.00
_cell.angle_gamma   90.00
#
_symmetry.space_group_name_H-M   'P 1'
#
loop_
_entity.id
_entity.type
_entity.pdbx_description
1 polymer ?
#
loop_
_entity_poly.entity_id
_entity_poly.type
_entity_poly.pdbx_seq_one_letter_code
_entity_poly.pdbx_strand_id
1 'polypeptide(L)'
;AESDWGPVHARLQSLRHRLLRRENLLINVTGDSESLFDALEGHGRAALLDFIQSVPEGRPYTLTGGDTREVLLTRRSDRQPKWADEAEQQQLLQQQSRSTAFLLPAQVSDLSLSLPLSPPGSPYLGSDAVGVSRVDLLFILKQIREVGGAYGGWARYTADGLLSFLSYRDPKAAETLEIFRSAAAFAESWVESIADEEEERALLEAVLPVISLLDFPVSVEAKGLKSLEQLLNAEQPIHRSRYRHQILSTSRQDLREFAAKMEECLAAAPQALVLIGPPAAAAAAADKGEELQHITVN
;
A
#
# COMPACT_ATOMS: atom_id res chain seq x y z
N ALA A 1 -15.03 27.64 7.55
CA ALA A 1 -16.07 26.92 6.78
C ALA A 1 -17.47 27.40 7.15
N GLU A 2 -17.75 27.70 8.43
CA GLU A 2 -19.07 28.18 8.88
C GLU A 2 -19.41 29.62 8.45
N SER A 3 -18.41 30.45 8.14
CA SER A 3 -18.61 31.87 7.81
C SER A 3 -18.73 32.19 6.31
N ASP A 4 -18.38 31.27 5.40
CA ASP A 4 -18.46 31.49 3.94
C ASP A 4 -18.72 30.17 3.18
N TRP A 5 -20.01 29.80 3.13
CA TRP A 5 -20.46 28.54 2.51
C TRP A 5 -20.54 28.62 0.97
N GLY A 6 -20.70 29.81 0.39
CA GLY A 6 -20.94 30.01 -1.05
C GLY A 6 -19.87 29.35 -1.93
N PRO A 7 -18.57 29.62 -1.70
CA PRO A 7 -17.47 29.00 -2.44
C PRO A 7 -17.37 27.49 -2.23
N VAL A 8 -17.65 26.99 -1.03
CA VAL A 8 -17.63 25.55 -0.74
C VAL A 8 -18.74 24.84 -1.51
N HIS A 9 -19.96 25.38 -1.46
CA HIS A 9 -21.09 24.89 -2.25
C HIS A 9 -20.76 24.89 -3.75
N ALA A 10 -20.22 25.99 -4.28
CA ALA A 10 -19.82 26.08 -5.68
C ALA A 10 -18.76 25.02 -6.06
N ARG A 11 -17.79 24.75 -5.17
CA ARG A 11 -16.79 23.71 -5.37
C ARG A 11 -17.39 22.30 -5.38
N LEU A 12 -18.29 21.99 -4.45
CA LEU A 12 -19.00 20.71 -4.41
C LEU A 12 -19.84 20.50 -5.66
N GLN A 13 -20.55 21.53 -6.12
CA GLN A 13 -21.28 21.51 -7.38
C GLN A 13 -20.34 21.23 -8.54
N SER A 14 -19.20 21.94 -8.63
CA SER A 14 -18.19 21.71 -9.67
C SER A 14 -17.65 20.27 -9.66
N LEU A 15 -17.35 19.71 -8.48
CA LEU A 15 -16.90 18.32 -8.33
C LEU A 15 -17.97 17.33 -8.80
N ARG A 16 -19.23 17.52 -8.39
CA ARG A 16 -20.35 16.69 -8.83
C ARG A 16 -20.46 16.63 -10.35
N HIS A 17 -20.35 17.77 -11.03
CA HIS A 17 -20.38 17.83 -12.50
C HIS A 17 -19.13 17.24 -13.15
N ARG A 18 -18.01 17.05 -12.45
CA ARG A 18 -16.82 16.41 -13.01
C ARG A 18 -16.82 14.89 -12.79
N LEU A 19 -17.32 14.43 -11.64
CA LEU A 19 -17.33 13.03 -11.25
C LEU A 19 -18.50 12.25 -11.84
N LEU A 20 -19.72 12.82 -11.83
CA LEU A 20 -20.92 12.14 -12.32
C LEU A 20 -21.03 12.30 -13.84
N ARG A 21 -20.33 11.43 -14.56
CA ARG A 21 -20.31 11.38 -16.03
C ARG A 21 -20.53 9.96 -16.50
N ARG A 22 -21.49 9.76 -17.41
CA ARG A 22 -21.86 8.43 -17.89
C ARG A 22 -20.69 7.72 -18.59
N GLU A 23 -19.82 8.47 -19.27
CA GLU A 23 -18.68 7.92 -19.99
C GLU A 23 -17.63 7.29 -19.04
N ASN A 24 -17.57 7.76 -17.80
CA ASN A 24 -16.65 7.25 -16.78
C ASN A 24 -17.32 6.24 -15.82
N LEU A 25 -18.59 5.89 -16.07
CA LEU A 25 -19.36 5.05 -15.18
C LEU A 25 -18.92 3.58 -15.31
N LEU A 26 -18.50 3.01 -14.18
CA LEU A 26 -18.31 1.57 -14.02
C LEU A 26 -19.31 1.06 -13.00
N ILE A 27 -20.02 -0.02 -13.35
CA ILE A 27 -20.99 -0.68 -12.47
C ILE A 27 -20.49 -2.09 -12.20
N ASN A 28 -20.29 -2.41 -10.92
CA ASN A 28 -19.94 -3.74 -10.46
C ASN A 28 -21.12 -4.35 -9.72
N VAL A 29 -21.70 -5.42 -10.25
CA VAL A 29 -22.84 -6.11 -9.65
C VAL A 29 -22.38 -7.48 -9.18
N THR A 30 -22.61 -7.80 -7.92
CA THR A 30 -22.22 -9.08 -7.30
C THR A 30 -23.44 -9.71 -6.66
N GLY A 31 -23.74 -10.96 -7.03
CA GLY A 31 -24.90 -11.69 -6.53
C GLY A 31 -24.86 -13.13 -7.03
N ASP A 32 -25.82 -13.94 -6.59
CA ASP A 32 -26.07 -15.24 -7.18
C ASP A 32 -26.66 -15.10 -8.60
N SER A 33 -26.70 -16.19 -9.36
CA SER A 33 -27.11 -16.18 -10.76
C SER A 33 -28.55 -15.70 -10.97
N GLU A 34 -29.48 -16.01 -10.05
CA GLU A 34 -30.88 -15.63 -10.16
C GLU A 34 -31.03 -14.12 -9.90
N SER A 35 -30.44 -13.62 -8.83
CA SER A 35 -30.41 -12.19 -8.51
C SER A 35 -29.73 -11.36 -9.61
N LEU A 36 -28.64 -11.86 -10.21
CA LEU A 36 -27.96 -11.19 -11.33
C LEU A 36 -28.82 -11.17 -12.59
N PHE A 37 -29.49 -12.28 -12.91
CA PHE A 37 -30.42 -12.31 -14.02
C PHE A 37 -31.53 -11.29 -13.82
N ASP A 38 -32.14 -11.27 -12.64
CA ASP A 38 -33.24 -10.36 -12.37
C ASP A 38 -32.81 -8.87 -12.40
N ALA A 39 -31.62 -8.56 -11.87
CA ALA A 39 -31.06 -7.22 -11.89
C ALA A 39 -30.68 -6.72 -13.30
N LEU A 40 -30.13 -7.59 -14.15
CA LEU A 40 -29.53 -7.21 -15.44
C LEU A 40 -30.46 -7.44 -16.65
N GLU A 41 -31.28 -8.49 -16.59
CA GLU A 41 -32.12 -8.96 -17.71
C GLU A 41 -33.61 -9.11 -17.33
N GLY A 42 -33.92 -9.25 -16.04
CA GLY A 42 -35.28 -9.35 -15.50
C GLY A 42 -35.90 -8.00 -15.14
N HIS A 43 -36.64 -7.93 -14.03
CA HIS A 43 -37.42 -6.73 -13.70
C HIS A 43 -36.55 -5.53 -13.28
N GLY A 44 -35.31 -5.78 -12.83
CA GLY A 44 -34.35 -4.74 -12.47
C GLY A 44 -33.74 -4.00 -13.67
N ARG A 45 -33.80 -4.58 -14.88
CA ARG A 45 -33.16 -4.02 -16.08
C ARG A 45 -33.63 -2.60 -16.38
N ALA A 46 -34.93 -2.35 -16.33
CA ALA A 46 -35.50 -1.04 -16.63
C ALA A 46 -34.97 0.02 -15.65
N ALA A 47 -35.01 -0.28 -14.34
CA ALA A 47 -34.50 0.63 -13.31
C ALA A 47 -33.00 0.89 -13.44
N LEU A 48 -32.20 -0.11 -13.82
CA LEU A 48 -30.77 0.04 -14.07
C LEU A 48 -30.49 0.94 -15.27
N LEU A 49 -31.22 0.74 -16.38
CA LEU A 49 -31.10 1.58 -17.56
C LEU A 49 -31.55 3.02 -17.29
N ASP A 50 -32.65 3.20 -16.55
CA ASP A 50 -33.13 4.52 -16.13
C ASP A 50 -32.09 5.24 -15.25
N PHE A 51 -31.46 4.51 -14.32
CA PHE A 51 -30.35 5.04 -13.53
C PHE A 51 -29.18 5.48 -14.42
N ILE A 52 -28.71 4.62 -15.33
CA ILE A 52 -27.61 4.94 -16.25
C ILE A 52 -27.96 6.17 -17.11
N GLN A 53 -29.19 6.24 -17.61
CA GLN A 53 -29.68 7.37 -18.42
C GLN A 53 -29.83 8.66 -17.58
N SER A 54 -30.10 8.55 -16.29
CA SER A 54 -30.15 9.72 -15.39
C SER A 54 -28.77 10.34 -15.14
N VAL A 55 -27.68 9.58 -15.34
CA VAL A 55 -26.32 10.11 -15.21
C VAL A 55 -26.02 11.06 -16.37
N PRO A 56 -25.57 12.30 -16.10
CA PRO A 56 -25.25 13.27 -17.14
C PRO A 56 -24.13 12.81 -18.09
N GLU A 57 -24.24 13.18 -19.36
CA GLU A 57 -23.17 13.01 -20.35
C GLU A 57 -22.16 14.17 -20.25
N GLY A 58 -20.89 13.87 -20.46
CA GLY A 58 -19.76 14.79 -20.46
C GLY A 58 -19.35 15.24 -21.86
N ARG A 59 -18.09 15.66 -21.98
CA ARG A 59 -17.46 15.76 -23.31
C ARG A 59 -17.07 14.34 -23.74
N PRO A 60 -17.48 13.89 -24.93
CA PRO A 60 -17.04 12.59 -25.43
C PRO A 60 -15.51 12.52 -25.46
N TYR A 61 -14.96 11.37 -25.11
CA TYR A 61 -13.56 11.01 -25.32
C TYR A 61 -13.51 9.74 -26.17
N THR A 62 -12.46 9.62 -26.97
CA THR A 62 -12.35 8.52 -27.93
C THR A 62 -11.60 7.39 -27.26
N LEU A 63 -12.30 6.30 -26.95
CA LEU A 63 -11.66 5.06 -26.56
C LEU A 63 -10.78 4.57 -27.73
N THR A 64 -9.49 4.33 -27.47
CA THR A 64 -8.59 3.77 -28.48
C THR A 64 -8.51 2.26 -28.32
N GLY A 65 -9.46 1.55 -28.95
CA GLY A 65 -9.59 0.08 -28.87
C GLY A 65 -10.98 -0.39 -29.30
N GLY A 66 -11.11 -1.65 -29.73
CA GLY A 66 -12.38 -2.19 -30.25
C GLY A 66 -13.34 -2.70 -29.16
N ASP A 67 -12.84 -2.94 -27.94
CA ASP A 67 -13.60 -3.48 -26.80
C ASP A 67 -13.27 -2.71 -25.50
N THR A 68 -14.29 -2.35 -24.73
CA THR A 68 -14.20 -1.75 -23.39
C THR A 68 -13.27 -2.54 -22.46
N ARG A 69 -13.26 -3.88 -22.57
CA ARG A 69 -12.36 -4.74 -21.77
C ARG A 69 -10.90 -4.53 -22.16
N GLU A 70 -10.60 -4.42 -23.45
CA GLU A 70 -9.24 -4.15 -23.94
C GLU A 70 -8.77 -2.76 -23.48
N VAL A 71 -9.65 -1.76 -23.52
CA VAL A 71 -9.32 -0.39 -23.09
C VAL A 71 -9.03 -0.31 -21.60
N LEU A 72 -9.83 -0.99 -20.76
CA LEU A 72 -9.60 -1.07 -19.31
C LEU A 72 -8.28 -1.79 -18.99
N LEU A 73 -7.98 -2.89 -19.69
CA LEU A 73 -6.78 -3.69 -19.44
C LEU A 73 -5.49 -3.07 -19.98
N THR A 74 -5.56 -2.28 -21.04
CA THR A 74 -4.37 -1.70 -21.69
C THR A 74 -4.08 -0.26 -21.25
N ARG A 75 -4.94 0.32 -20.39
CA ARG A 75 -4.90 1.75 -20.00
C ARG A 75 -4.80 2.71 -21.19
N ARG A 76 -5.32 2.31 -22.35
CA ARG A 76 -5.32 3.12 -23.58
C ARG A 76 -6.46 4.14 -23.54
N SER A 77 -6.39 5.07 -22.61
CA SER A 77 -7.05 6.35 -22.78
C SER A 77 -6.11 7.27 -23.56
N ASP A 78 -6.66 8.04 -24.48
CA ASP A 78 -5.98 9.14 -25.17
C ASP A 78 -5.62 10.32 -24.24
N ARG A 79 -6.01 10.25 -22.96
CA ARG A 79 -5.83 11.33 -21.97
C ARG A 79 -5.16 10.80 -20.71
N GLN A 80 -3.97 11.32 -20.41
CA GLN A 80 -3.50 11.28 -19.03
C GLN A 80 -4.44 12.14 -18.15
N PRO A 81 -4.69 11.73 -16.89
CA PRO A 81 -5.41 12.57 -15.96
C PRO A 81 -4.62 13.86 -15.72
N LYS A 82 -5.25 15.02 -15.90
CA LYS A 82 -4.59 16.32 -15.69
C LYS A 82 -3.88 16.46 -14.34
N TRP A 83 -4.48 15.89 -13.28
CA TRP A 83 -3.88 15.93 -11.95
C TRP A 83 -2.58 15.10 -11.86
N ALA A 84 -2.46 14.03 -12.65
CA ALA A 84 -1.25 13.23 -12.75
C ALA A 84 -0.18 14.02 -13.51
N ASP A 85 -0.54 14.65 -14.64
CA ASP A 85 0.36 15.53 -15.39
C ASP A 85 0.85 16.70 -14.51
N GLU A 86 -0.05 17.33 -13.76
CA GLU A 86 0.28 18.42 -12.82
C GLU A 86 1.23 17.92 -11.72
N ALA A 87 1.01 16.72 -11.17
CA ALA A 87 1.89 16.13 -10.17
C ALA A 87 3.28 15.78 -10.72
N GLU A 88 3.36 15.26 -11.95
CA GLU A 88 4.61 14.99 -12.67
C GLU A 88 5.37 16.28 -12.99
N GLN A 89 4.67 17.31 -13.49
CA GLN A 89 5.26 18.63 -13.77
C GLN A 89 5.79 19.32 -12.50
N GLN A 90 5.08 19.17 -11.38
CA GLN A 90 5.51 19.66 -10.07
C GLN A 90 6.56 18.77 -9.40
N GLN A 91 6.91 17.65 -10.03
CA GLN A 91 7.89 16.68 -9.54
C GLN A 91 7.61 16.22 -8.10
N LEU A 92 6.33 16.11 -7.72
CA LEU A 92 5.93 15.86 -6.31
C LEU A 92 6.50 14.56 -5.75
N LEU A 93 6.75 13.56 -6.60
CA LEU A 93 7.32 12.27 -6.21
C LEU A 93 8.85 12.20 -6.29
N GLN A 94 9.50 13.22 -6.87
CA GLN A 94 10.97 13.32 -6.97
C GLN A 94 11.55 14.30 -5.94
N GLN A 95 10.70 15.03 -5.22
CA GLN A 95 11.15 15.88 -4.11
C GLN A 95 11.75 15.01 -3.01
N GLN A 96 12.88 15.47 -2.46
CA GLN A 96 13.55 14.78 -1.37
C GLN A 96 12.60 14.65 -0.18
N SER A 97 12.30 13.41 0.22
CA SER A 97 11.47 13.11 1.38
C SER A 97 12.01 13.86 2.60
N ARG A 98 11.12 14.61 3.28
CA ARG A 98 11.46 15.34 4.50
C ARG A 98 11.01 14.54 5.71
N SER A 99 11.97 14.21 6.57
CA SER A 99 11.66 13.67 7.89
C SER A 99 10.85 14.71 8.67
N THR A 100 9.65 14.33 9.14
CA THR A 100 8.66 15.27 9.68
C THR A 100 8.12 14.78 11.02
N ALA A 101 7.90 15.70 11.97
CA ALA A 101 7.25 15.42 13.25
C ALA A 101 5.98 16.25 13.42
N PHE A 102 4.83 15.60 13.47
CA PHE A 102 3.56 16.19 13.87
C PHE A 102 3.47 16.20 15.39
N LEU A 103 3.55 17.39 15.99
CA LEU A 103 3.60 17.57 17.42
C LEU A 103 2.19 17.76 17.98
N LEU A 104 1.79 16.90 18.91
CA LEU A 104 0.52 16.96 19.65
C LEU A 104 0.73 16.64 21.14
N PRO A 105 -0.17 17.09 22.03
CA PRO A 105 -0.12 16.75 23.45
C PRO A 105 -0.57 15.29 23.67
N ALA A 106 0.33 14.34 23.40
CA ALA A 106 0.12 12.91 23.60
C ALA A 106 1.13 12.31 24.59
N GLN A 107 0.80 11.15 25.15
CA GLN A 107 1.69 10.39 26.04
C GLN A 107 2.53 9.35 25.29
N VAL A 108 2.13 9.02 24.07
CA VAL A 108 2.75 8.02 23.20
C VAL A 108 2.89 8.61 21.79
N SER A 109 3.71 7.97 20.97
CA SER A 109 3.96 8.39 19.59
C SER A 109 3.54 7.29 18.61
N ASP A 110 3.33 7.68 17.36
CA ASP A 110 3.28 6.79 16.21
C ASP A 110 4.45 7.16 15.31
N LEU A 111 5.24 6.16 14.90
CA LEU A 111 6.41 6.36 14.06
C LEU A 111 6.26 5.55 12.79
N SER A 112 6.62 6.14 11.65
CA SER A 112 6.70 5.43 10.38
C SER A 112 7.99 5.75 9.64
N LEU A 113 8.65 4.71 9.14
CA LEU A 113 9.78 4.82 8.20
C LEU A 113 9.42 4.04 6.94
N SER A 114 9.36 4.72 5.81
CA SER A 114 9.02 4.13 4.51
C SER A 114 10.13 4.37 3.49
N LEU A 115 10.42 3.35 2.68
CA LEU A 115 11.44 3.40 1.64
C LEU A 115 11.04 2.53 0.44
N PRO A 116 11.56 2.82 -0.77
CA PRO A 116 11.32 1.98 -1.94
C PRO A 116 12.24 0.76 -1.92
N LEU A 117 11.72 -0.39 -1.45
CA LEU A 117 12.46 -1.66 -1.53
C LEU A 117 12.55 -2.11 -3.00
N SER A 118 11.47 -1.95 -3.77
CA SER A 118 11.45 -2.22 -5.21
C SER A 118 11.10 -0.94 -5.97
N PRO A 119 12.09 -0.07 -6.27
CA PRO A 119 11.83 1.19 -6.95
C PRO A 119 11.26 0.99 -8.37
N PRO A 120 10.65 2.03 -8.97
CA PRO A 120 10.07 1.93 -10.31
C PRO A 120 11.06 1.36 -11.34
N GLY A 121 10.62 0.33 -12.06
CA GLY A 121 11.45 -0.40 -13.04
C GLY A 121 12.12 -1.66 -12.48
N SER A 122 12.20 -1.82 -11.16
CA SER A 122 12.67 -3.05 -10.51
C SER A 122 11.54 -4.09 -10.40
N PRO A 123 11.87 -5.40 -10.38
CA PRO A 123 10.86 -6.43 -10.21
C PRO A 123 10.28 -6.42 -8.79
N TYR A 124 8.95 -6.51 -8.70
CA TYR A 124 8.24 -6.80 -7.45
C TYR A 124 8.23 -8.32 -7.22
N LEU A 125 9.01 -8.80 -6.24
CA LEU A 125 9.25 -10.22 -6.00
C LEU A 125 8.42 -10.77 -4.84
N GLY A 126 7.91 -11.99 -5.01
CA GLY A 126 7.23 -12.74 -3.95
C GLY A 126 8.15 -13.15 -2.78
N SER A 127 9.43 -13.40 -3.05
CA SER A 127 10.43 -13.73 -2.02
C SER A 127 10.71 -12.55 -1.08
N ASP A 128 10.70 -11.31 -1.58
CA ASP A 128 10.81 -10.11 -0.74
C ASP A 128 9.68 -10.07 0.30
N ALA A 129 8.45 -10.42 -0.10
CA ALA A 129 7.31 -10.46 0.82
C ALA A 129 7.48 -11.52 1.93
N VAL A 130 8.12 -12.66 1.61
CA VAL A 130 8.49 -13.69 2.59
C VAL A 130 9.53 -13.17 3.57
N GLY A 131 10.59 -12.52 3.07
CA GLY A 131 11.61 -11.88 3.90
C GLY A 131 11.01 -10.83 4.85
N VAL A 132 10.19 -9.91 4.32
CA VAL A 132 9.51 -8.88 5.12
C VAL A 132 8.58 -9.50 6.16
N SER A 133 7.82 -10.54 5.80
CA SER A 133 6.95 -11.23 6.77
C SER A 133 7.74 -11.85 7.92
N ARG A 134 8.95 -12.34 7.66
CA ARG A 134 9.80 -12.92 8.71
C ARG A 134 10.36 -11.85 9.64
N VAL A 135 10.82 -10.73 9.07
CA VAL A 135 11.24 -9.54 9.82
C VAL A 135 10.10 -9.01 10.69
N ASP A 136 8.89 -8.90 10.13
CA ASP A 136 7.69 -8.45 10.83
C ASP A 136 7.43 -9.27 12.09
N LEU A 137 7.32 -10.60 11.92
CA LEU A 137 6.87 -11.51 12.98
C LEU A 137 7.95 -11.79 14.03
N LEU A 138 9.21 -11.99 13.63
CA LEU A 138 10.25 -12.42 14.57
C LEU A 138 11.02 -11.28 15.21
N PHE A 139 11.06 -10.12 14.56
CA PHE A 139 11.90 -9.00 15.01
C PHE A 139 11.09 -7.78 15.36
N ILE A 140 10.34 -7.21 14.40
CA ILE A 140 9.62 -5.95 14.60
C ILE A 140 8.56 -6.09 15.71
N LEU A 141 7.68 -7.09 15.61
CA LEU A 141 6.65 -7.35 16.62
C LEU A 141 7.28 -7.57 18.01
N LYS A 142 8.31 -8.41 18.08
CA LYS A 142 9.00 -8.74 19.33
C LYS A 142 9.67 -7.53 19.97
N GLN A 143 10.49 -6.81 19.21
CA GLN A 143 11.29 -5.70 19.75
C GLN A 143 10.43 -4.49 20.10
N ILE A 144 9.44 -4.16 19.28
CA ILE A 144 8.64 -2.94 19.47
C ILE A 144 7.51 -3.16 20.48
N ARG A 145 6.78 -4.28 20.39
CA ARG A 145 5.66 -4.56 21.28
C ARG A 145 6.08 -5.28 22.55
N GLU A 146 6.76 -6.43 22.45
CA GLU A 146 7.05 -7.27 23.62
C GLU A 146 8.14 -6.68 24.51
N VAL A 147 9.20 -6.14 23.92
CA VAL A 147 10.32 -5.52 24.64
C VAL A 147 10.13 -4.00 24.82
N GLY A 148 9.70 -3.32 23.76
CA GLY A 148 9.54 -1.86 23.72
C GLY A 148 8.32 -1.35 24.47
N GLY A 149 7.26 -2.16 24.58
CA GLY A 149 6.01 -1.81 25.26
C GLY A 149 5.04 -0.98 24.42
N ALA A 150 5.29 -0.82 23.11
CA ALA A 150 4.33 -0.22 22.21
C ALA A 150 3.08 -1.11 22.05
N TYR A 151 1.96 -0.53 21.62
CA TYR A 151 0.78 -1.35 21.34
C TYR A 151 0.99 -2.24 20.11
N GLY A 152 1.69 -1.76 19.08
CA GLY A 152 1.97 -2.57 17.91
C GLY A 152 3.17 -2.06 17.13
N GLY A 153 3.76 -2.98 16.37
CA GLY A 153 4.82 -2.70 15.41
C GLY A 153 4.59 -3.58 14.18
N TRP A 154 4.84 -3.03 12.99
CA TRP A 154 4.69 -3.75 11.73
C TRP A 154 5.77 -3.41 10.73
N ALA A 155 6.16 -4.39 9.93
CA ALA A 155 6.75 -4.21 8.61
C ALA A 155 5.73 -4.60 7.53
N ARG A 156 5.59 -3.76 6.50
CA ARG A 156 4.64 -3.95 5.40
C ARG A 156 5.32 -3.69 4.07
N TYR A 157 5.12 -4.62 3.14
CA TYR A 157 5.57 -4.50 1.76
C TYR A 157 4.36 -4.52 0.84
N THR A 158 4.21 -3.47 0.03
CA THR A 158 3.03 -3.23 -0.80
C THR A 158 3.36 -3.37 -2.28
N ALA A 159 2.32 -3.57 -3.11
CA ALA A 159 2.47 -3.86 -4.54
C ALA A 159 3.08 -2.72 -5.37
N ASP A 160 3.16 -1.51 -4.81
CA ASP A 160 3.89 -0.36 -5.35
C ASP A 160 5.41 -0.41 -5.04
N GLY A 161 5.88 -1.44 -4.36
CA GLY A 161 7.30 -1.67 -4.06
C GLY A 161 7.80 -0.97 -2.80
N LEU A 162 6.93 -0.36 -2.01
CA LEU A 162 7.30 0.31 -0.77
C LEU A 162 7.40 -0.68 0.39
N LEU A 163 8.50 -0.60 1.15
CA LEU A 163 8.64 -1.19 2.47
C LEU A 163 8.40 -0.10 3.51
N SER A 164 7.45 -0.33 4.41
CA SER A 164 7.11 0.58 5.50
C SER A 164 7.20 -0.13 6.84
N PHE A 165 7.94 0.48 7.76
CA PHE A 165 7.93 0.14 9.17
C PHE A 165 7.01 1.11 9.91
N LEU A 166 6.23 0.58 10.85
CA LEU A 166 5.30 1.36 11.65
C LEU A 166 5.37 0.92 13.11
N SER A 167 5.30 1.87 14.03
CA SER A 167 4.93 1.62 15.44
C SER A 167 3.70 2.44 15.80
N TYR A 168 2.89 1.87 16.69
CA TYR A 168 1.62 2.44 17.10
C TYR A 168 1.49 2.47 18.61
N ARG A 169 1.14 3.65 19.15
CA ARG A 169 1.11 3.97 20.58
C ARG A 169 2.41 3.55 21.27
N ASP A 170 3.49 4.04 20.73
CA ASP A 170 4.86 3.73 21.09
C ASP A 170 5.40 4.73 22.13
N PRO A 171 5.78 4.28 23.35
CA PRO A 171 6.41 5.13 24.35
C PRO A 171 7.90 5.43 24.06
N LYS A 172 8.52 4.72 23.11
CA LYS A 172 9.97 4.69 22.85
C LYS A 172 10.31 4.87 21.36
N ALA A 173 9.67 5.84 20.71
CA ALA A 173 9.83 6.06 19.26
C ALA A 173 11.30 6.26 18.82
N ALA A 174 12.11 6.94 19.63
CA ALA A 174 13.52 7.14 19.31
C ALA A 174 14.33 5.83 19.35
N GLU A 175 13.99 4.87 20.21
CA GLU A 175 14.59 3.52 20.20
C GLU A 175 14.06 2.69 19.03
N THR A 176 12.78 2.84 18.70
CA THR A 176 12.12 2.15 17.59
C THR A 176 12.74 2.47 16.24
N LEU A 177 13.21 3.70 16.04
CA LEU A 177 13.92 4.08 14.82
C LEU A 177 15.20 3.25 14.59
N GLU A 178 15.96 3.01 15.66
CA GLU A 178 17.15 2.15 15.61
C GLU A 178 16.78 0.69 15.34
N ILE A 179 15.64 0.23 15.88
CA ILE A 179 15.10 -1.10 15.58
C ILE A 179 14.77 -1.22 14.08
N PHE A 180 14.11 -0.22 13.48
CA PHE A 180 13.84 -0.22 12.04
C PHE A 180 15.12 -0.33 11.21
N ARG A 181 16.15 0.45 11.56
CA ARG A 181 17.45 0.44 10.86
C ARG A 181 18.23 -0.86 11.03
N SER A 182 18.02 -1.56 12.14
CA SER A 182 18.66 -2.84 12.43
C SER A 182 17.95 -4.04 11.77
N ALA A 183 16.84 -3.81 11.05
CA ALA A 183 16.05 -4.88 10.45
C ALA A 183 16.85 -5.71 9.42
N ALA A 184 17.74 -5.07 8.65
CA ALA A 184 18.58 -5.76 7.66
C ALA A 184 19.56 -6.73 8.31
N ALA A 185 20.26 -6.28 9.35
CA ALA A 185 21.17 -7.12 10.12
C ALA A 185 20.45 -8.31 10.77
N PHE A 186 19.22 -8.11 11.25
CA PHE A 186 18.39 -9.22 11.72
C PHE A 186 18.07 -10.22 10.60
N ALA A 187 17.66 -9.74 9.42
CA ALA A 187 17.31 -10.60 8.30
C ALA A 187 18.50 -11.47 7.87
N GLU A 188 19.68 -10.86 7.71
CA GLU A 188 20.93 -11.57 7.40
C GLU A 188 21.27 -12.60 8.47
N SER A 189 21.32 -12.19 9.74
CA SER A 189 21.64 -13.07 10.87
C SER A 189 20.66 -14.24 10.98
N TRP A 190 19.37 -14.01 10.71
CA TRP A 190 18.37 -15.06 10.73
C TRP A 190 18.64 -16.08 9.63
N VAL A 191 18.88 -15.65 8.39
CA VAL A 191 19.14 -16.55 7.25
C VAL A 191 20.41 -17.39 7.45
N GLU A 192 21.47 -16.78 7.99
CA GLU A 192 22.71 -17.51 8.29
C GLU A 192 22.59 -18.45 9.49
N SER A 193 21.66 -18.20 10.42
CA SER A 193 21.45 -19.07 11.58
C SER A 193 20.74 -20.39 11.25
N ILE A 194 20.14 -20.52 10.06
CA ILE A 194 19.42 -21.73 9.64
C ILE A 194 20.43 -22.88 9.50
N ALA A 195 20.27 -23.99 10.21
CA ALA A 195 21.11 -25.16 9.95
C ALA A 195 20.69 -25.81 8.62
N ASP A 196 21.63 -26.39 7.87
CA ASP A 196 21.33 -27.03 6.57
C ASP A 196 20.27 -28.15 6.70
N GLU A 197 20.28 -28.87 7.83
CA GLU A 197 19.29 -29.90 8.16
C GLU A 197 17.89 -29.35 8.51
N GLU A 198 17.78 -28.05 8.82
CA GLU A 198 16.53 -27.37 9.16
C GLU A 198 16.00 -26.48 8.02
N GLU A 199 16.73 -26.35 6.90
CA GLU A 199 16.44 -25.38 5.84
C GLU A 199 15.02 -25.54 5.29
N GLU A 200 14.61 -26.75 4.94
CA GLU A 200 13.27 -27.01 4.40
C GLU A 200 12.17 -26.52 5.36
N ARG A 201 12.34 -26.81 6.66
CA ARG A 201 11.38 -26.40 7.69
C ARG A 201 11.38 -24.88 7.86
N ALA A 202 12.55 -24.26 7.94
CA ALA A 202 12.67 -22.81 8.13
C ALA A 202 12.06 -22.03 6.96
N LEU A 203 12.28 -22.47 5.73
CA LEU A 203 11.67 -21.89 4.53
C LEU A 203 10.16 -22.08 4.53
N LEU A 204 9.66 -23.26 4.88
CA LEU A 204 8.23 -23.50 5.01
C LEU A 204 7.58 -22.58 6.05
N GLU A 205 8.17 -22.44 7.24
CA GLU A 205 7.69 -21.55 8.30
C GLU A 205 7.70 -20.06 7.89
N ALA A 206 8.61 -19.65 7.00
CA ALA A 206 8.65 -18.30 6.45
C ALA A 206 7.57 -18.07 5.38
N VAL A 207 7.28 -19.07 4.55
CA VAL A 207 6.30 -18.99 3.45
C VAL A 207 4.85 -19.02 3.96
N LEU A 208 4.58 -19.81 5.00
CA LEU A 208 3.22 -20.06 5.49
C LEU A 208 2.42 -18.79 5.85
N PRO A 209 2.96 -17.79 6.57
CA PRO A 209 2.24 -16.55 6.87
C PRO A 209 1.79 -15.79 5.61
N VAL A 210 2.66 -15.72 4.60
CA VAL A 210 2.38 -15.00 3.35
C VAL A 210 1.28 -15.70 2.56
N ILE A 211 1.35 -17.03 2.43
CA ILE A 211 0.29 -17.81 1.76
C ILE A 211 -1.02 -17.75 2.54
N SER A 212 -0.98 -17.77 3.87
CA SER A 212 -2.19 -17.64 4.69
C SER A 212 -2.89 -16.31 4.48
N LEU A 213 -2.15 -15.22 4.25
CA LEU A 213 -2.74 -13.92 3.91
C LEU A 213 -3.30 -13.91 2.49
N LEU A 214 -2.57 -14.50 1.53
CA LEU A 214 -2.97 -14.58 0.13
C LEU A 214 -4.28 -15.36 -0.07
N ASP A 215 -4.43 -16.45 0.69
CA ASP A 215 -5.55 -17.40 0.61
C ASP A 215 -6.62 -17.16 1.67
N PHE A 216 -6.57 -16.02 2.37
CA PHE A 216 -7.54 -15.69 3.41
C PHE A 216 -8.98 -15.74 2.85
N PRO A 217 -9.93 -16.39 3.56
CA PRO A 217 -11.29 -16.51 3.07
C PRO A 217 -11.96 -15.13 3.01
N VAL A 218 -12.49 -14.80 1.84
CA VAL A 218 -13.21 -13.55 1.60
C VAL A 218 -14.67 -13.81 1.25
N SER A 219 -15.54 -12.89 1.67
CA SER A 219 -16.97 -12.93 1.36
C SER A 219 -17.22 -12.83 -0.16
N VAL A 220 -18.42 -13.20 -0.61
CA VAL A 220 -18.79 -13.09 -2.04
C VAL A 220 -18.70 -11.64 -2.53
N GLU A 221 -19.19 -10.69 -1.74
CA GLU A 221 -19.07 -9.25 -2.01
C GLU A 221 -17.60 -8.83 -2.19
N ALA A 222 -16.73 -9.23 -1.25
CA ALA A 222 -15.31 -8.91 -1.32
C ALA A 222 -14.62 -9.55 -2.54
N LYS A 223 -15.07 -10.73 -3.02
CA LYS A 223 -14.59 -11.31 -4.28
C LYS A 223 -14.94 -10.45 -5.49
N GLY A 224 -16.17 -9.93 -5.52
CA GLY A 224 -16.64 -9.01 -6.56
C GLY A 224 -15.83 -7.72 -6.61
N LEU A 225 -15.56 -7.11 -5.45
CA LEU A 225 -14.72 -5.91 -5.35
C LEU A 225 -13.26 -6.21 -5.74
N LYS A 226 -12.67 -7.29 -5.22
CA LYS A 226 -11.32 -7.73 -5.56
C LYS A 226 -11.16 -7.96 -7.07
N SER A 227 -12.15 -8.55 -7.72
CA SER A 227 -12.16 -8.74 -9.18
C SER A 227 -12.13 -7.42 -9.95
N LEU A 228 -12.89 -6.41 -9.48
CA LEU A 228 -12.86 -5.07 -10.07
C LEU A 228 -11.50 -4.40 -9.86
N GLU A 229 -10.94 -4.45 -8.66
CA GLU A 229 -9.61 -3.88 -8.36
C GLU A 229 -8.52 -4.51 -9.23
N GLN A 230 -8.54 -5.84 -9.41
CA GLN A 230 -7.63 -6.55 -10.30
C GLN A 230 -7.77 -6.06 -11.75
N LEU A 231 -8.99 -5.83 -12.22
CA LEU A 231 -9.24 -5.28 -13.55
C LEU A 231 -8.67 -3.87 -13.70
N LEU A 232 -8.93 -2.98 -12.74
CA LEU A 232 -8.45 -1.58 -12.73
C LEU A 232 -6.92 -1.48 -12.63
N ASN A 233 -6.30 -2.42 -11.94
CA ASN A 233 -4.85 -2.54 -11.83
C ASN A 233 -4.20 -3.28 -13.00
N ALA A 234 -4.97 -3.71 -14.01
CA ALA A 234 -4.50 -4.55 -15.12
C ALA A 234 -3.79 -5.84 -14.65
N GLU A 235 -4.24 -6.40 -13.53
CA GLU A 235 -3.67 -7.56 -12.89
C GLU A 235 -4.22 -8.86 -13.50
N GLN A 236 -3.39 -9.54 -14.29
CA GLN A 236 -3.76 -10.76 -14.98
C GLN A 236 -3.55 -12.01 -14.11
N PRO A 237 -4.28 -13.12 -14.38
CA PRO A 237 -4.06 -14.40 -13.69
C PRO A 237 -2.61 -14.88 -13.72
N ILE A 238 -1.87 -14.61 -14.81
CA ILE A 238 -0.45 -14.96 -14.91
C ILE A 238 0.42 -14.19 -13.92
N HIS A 239 0.11 -12.92 -13.62
CA HIS A 239 0.84 -12.13 -12.61
C HIS A 239 0.67 -12.75 -11.22
N ARG A 240 -0.57 -13.12 -10.85
CA ARG A 240 -0.87 -13.79 -9.57
C ARG A 240 -0.22 -15.15 -9.47
N SER A 241 -0.32 -15.95 -10.53
CA SER A 241 0.30 -17.27 -10.58
C SER A 241 1.81 -17.17 -10.39
N ARG A 242 2.47 -16.25 -11.11
CA ARG A 242 3.90 -15.99 -10.97
C ARG A 242 4.27 -15.57 -9.55
N TYR A 243 3.56 -14.60 -8.98
CA TYR A 243 3.81 -14.11 -7.63
C TYR A 243 3.65 -15.22 -6.58
N ARG A 244 2.59 -16.04 -6.70
CA ARG A 244 2.39 -17.22 -5.84
C ARG A 244 3.53 -18.23 -5.97
N HIS A 245 3.97 -18.52 -7.19
CA HIS A 245 5.09 -19.44 -7.41
C HIS A 245 6.37 -18.92 -6.76
N GLN A 246 6.68 -17.62 -6.91
CA GLN A 246 7.85 -17.00 -6.26
C GLN A 246 7.81 -17.13 -4.73
N ILE A 247 6.64 -16.94 -4.12
CA ILE A 247 6.46 -17.15 -2.67
C ILE A 247 6.73 -18.62 -2.31
N LEU A 248 6.09 -19.56 -3.00
CA LEU A 248 6.19 -20.99 -2.70
C LEU A 248 7.59 -21.56 -2.97
N SER A 249 8.33 -20.99 -3.92
CA SER A 249 9.67 -21.42 -4.29
C SER A 249 10.77 -20.56 -3.67
N THR A 250 10.47 -19.79 -2.62
CA THR A 250 11.47 -18.96 -1.95
C THR A 250 12.59 -19.83 -1.41
N SER A 251 13.82 -19.52 -1.82
CA SER A 251 15.04 -20.20 -1.41
C SER A 251 15.79 -19.40 -0.36
N ARG A 252 16.77 -20.05 0.27
CA ARG A 252 17.71 -19.38 1.17
C ARG A 252 18.50 -18.27 0.49
N GLN A 253 18.84 -18.45 -0.79
CA GLN A 253 19.54 -17.45 -1.58
C GLN A 253 18.67 -16.19 -1.80
N ASP A 254 17.39 -16.37 -2.11
CA ASP A 254 16.47 -15.23 -2.26
C ASP A 254 16.36 -14.41 -0.97
N LEU A 255 16.42 -15.06 0.20
CA LEU A 255 16.36 -14.38 1.50
C LEU A 255 17.66 -13.62 1.82
N ARG A 256 18.82 -14.12 1.38
CA ARG A 256 20.09 -13.38 1.43
C ARG A 256 20.05 -12.14 0.54
N GLU A 257 19.56 -12.30 -0.68
CA GLU A 257 19.39 -11.19 -1.63
C GLU A 257 18.42 -10.13 -1.09
N PHE A 258 17.32 -10.55 -0.47
CA PHE A 258 16.41 -9.66 0.24
C PHE A 258 17.11 -8.89 1.37
N ALA A 259 17.90 -9.56 2.22
CA ALA A 259 18.60 -8.92 3.33
C ALA A 259 19.58 -7.85 2.83
N ALA A 260 20.40 -8.19 1.83
CA ALA A 260 21.34 -7.25 1.20
C ALA A 260 20.62 -6.07 0.53
N LYS A 261 19.53 -6.35 -0.19
CA LYS A 261 18.68 -5.32 -0.82
C LYS A 261 18.09 -4.38 0.21
N MET A 262 17.63 -4.90 1.35
CA MET A 262 17.08 -4.09 2.44
C MET A 262 18.15 -3.24 3.12
N GLU A 263 19.37 -3.77 3.31
CA GLU A 263 20.51 -3.02 3.83
C GLU A 263 20.86 -1.84 2.91
N GLU A 264 21.00 -2.09 1.61
CA GLU A 264 21.27 -1.04 0.62
C GLU A 264 20.19 0.06 0.67
N CYS A 265 18.91 -0.34 0.71
CA CYS A 265 17.81 0.62 0.75
C CYS A 265 17.74 1.41 2.07
N LEU A 266 18.08 0.80 3.21
CA LEU A 266 18.15 1.47 4.51
C LEU A 266 19.37 2.39 4.65
N ALA A 267 20.43 2.13 3.88
CA ALA A 267 21.58 3.03 3.77
C ALA A 267 21.36 4.16 2.75
N ALA A 268 20.53 3.92 1.74
CA ALA A 268 20.24 4.88 0.68
C ALA A 268 19.14 5.90 1.03
N ALA A 269 19.16 7.03 0.34
CA ALA A 269 18.02 7.94 0.22
C ALA A 269 17.26 7.63 -1.09
N PRO A 270 15.93 7.78 -1.16
CA PRO A 270 15.05 8.47 -0.22
C PRO A 270 14.37 7.57 0.82
N GLN A 271 14.31 8.06 2.06
CA GLN A 271 13.49 7.50 3.15
C GLN A 271 12.52 8.58 3.62
N ALA A 272 11.28 8.20 3.89
CA ALA A 272 10.27 9.07 4.50
C ALA A 272 10.09 8.67 5.96
N LEU A 273 10.47 9.55 6.88
CA LEU A 273 10.30 9.37 8.30
C LEU A 273 9.21 10.33 8.81
N VAL A 274 8.17 9.78 9.44
CA VAL A 274 7.09 10.56 10.04
C VAL A 274 6.89 10.15 11.48
N LEU A 275 7.01 11.12 12.39
CA LEU A 275 6.68 10.97 13.81
C LEU A 275 5.39 11.74 14.11
N ILE A 276 4.49 11.13 14.85
CA ILE A 276 3.28 11.77 15.37
C ILE A 276 3.31 11.59 16.88
N GLY A 277 3.48 12.65 17.67
CA GLY A 277 3.64 12.47 19.12
C GLY A 277 4.00 13.74 19.90
N PRO A 278 4.39 13.60 21.17
CA PRO A 278 4.80 14.74 21.99
C PRO A 278 6.12 15.36 21.51
N PRO A 279 6.35 16.66 21.78
CA PRO A 279 7.64 17.31 21.50
C PRO A 279 8.86 16.58 22.09
N ALA A 280 8.68 15.91 23.23
CA ALA A 280 9.74 15.12 23.85
C ALA A 280 10.21 13.95 22.97
N ALA A 281 9.32 13.32 22.19
CA ALA A 281 9.69 12.23 21.29
C ALA A 281 10.50 12.73 20.09
N ALA A 282 10.15 13.89 19.53
CA ALA A 282 10.93 14.53 18.48
C ALA A 282 12.31 14.98 18.99
N ALA A 283 12.40 15.51 20.21
CA ALA A 283 13.68 15.85 20.84
C ALA A 283 14.56 14.61 21.04
N ALA A 284 13.99 13.49 21.51
CA ALA A 284 14.72 12.24 21.67
C ALA A 284 15.23 11.66 20.34
N ALA A 285 14.50 11.85 19.24
CA ALA A 285 14.97 11.50 17.89
C ALA A 285 16.14 12.40 17.45
N ALA A 286 16.05 13.71 17.69
CA ALA A 286 17.12 14.65 17.39
C ALA A 286 18.40 14.38 18.19
N ASP A 287 18.29 13.97 19.46
CA ASP A 287 19.44 13.56 20.30
C ASP A 287 20.17 12.34 19.72
N LYS A 288 19.50 11.55 18.87
CA LYS A 288 20.08 10.41 18.14
C LYS A 288 20.53 10.77 16.71
N GLY A 289 20.52 12.06 16.36
CA GLY A 289 20.98 12.56 15.06
C GLY A 289 19.89 12.66 13.99
N GLU A 290 18.62 12.47 14.35
CA GLU A 290 17.50 12.50 13.40
C GLU A 290 16.71 13.79 13.53
N GLU A 291 17.12 14.79 12.75
CA GLU A 291 16.44 16.09 12.71
C GLU A 291 15.11 15.98 11.93
N LEU A 292 14.00 16.27 12.61
CA LEU A 292 12.66 16.23 12.04
C LEU A 292 12.10 17.65 11.86
N GLN A 293 11.49 17.92 10.70
CA GLN A 293 10.74 19.15 10.50
C GLN A 293 9.49 19.13 11.39
N HIS A 294 9.41 20.07 12.34
CA HIS A 294 8.27 20.15 13.26
C HIS A 294 7.05 20.80 12.60
N ILE A 295 5.89 20.15 12.75
CA ILE A 295 4.57 20.67 12.37
C ILE A 295 3.69 20.60 13.62
N THR A 296 3.35 21.76 14.18
CA THR A 296 2.41 21.83 15.31
C THR A 296 0.99 21.70 14.79
N VAL A 297 0.28 20.68 15.27
CA VAL A 297 -1.15 20.50 14.97
C VAL A 297 -1.94 21.21 16.06
N ASN A 298 -2.48 22.38 15.75
CA ASN A 298 -3.37 23.14 16.63
C ASN A 298 -4.80 22.61 16.60
#